data_AF-A0A7L2BU79-F1
#
_entry.id   AF-A0A7L2BU79-F1
#
_cell.length_a   1.000
_cell.length_b   1.000
_cell.length_c   1.000
_cell.angle_alpha   90.00
_cell.angle_beta   90.00
_cell.angle_gamma   90.00
#
_symmetry.space_group_name_H-M   'P 1'
#
loop_
_entity.id
_entity.type
_entity.pdbx_description
1 polymer ?
#
loop_
_entity_poly.entity_id
_entity_poly.type
_entity_poly.pdbx_seq_one_letter_code
_entity_poly.pdbx_strand_id
1 'polypeptide(L)'
;VVKVRPNDKDAKLKYQECHRIVKQKAFERAIASDEHKRSVVDSLDIESMTIEDEYSGPKLEEGRVTLSFMKELMQWYKDQKKLHRKCAYQ
;
A
#
# COMPACT_ATOMS: atom_id res chain seq x y z
N VAL A 1 22.06 20.73 -10.63
CA VAL A 1 22.59 20.62 -9.25
C VAL A 1 23.66 19.54 -9.13
N VAL A 2 23.36 18.25 -9.37
CA VAL A 2 24.37 17.17 -9.27
C VAL A 2 25.53 17.34 -10.26
N LYS A 3 25.31 17.92 -11.45
CA LYS A 3 26.40 18.28 -12.39
C LYS A 3 27.29 19.43 -11.88
N VAL A 4 26.76 20.31 -11.04
CA VAL A 4 27.45 21.50 -10.50
C VAL A 4 28.20 21.15 -9.22
N ARG A 5 27.64 20.26 -8.39
CA ARG A 5 28.26 19.73 -7.16
C ARG A 5 28.18 18.20 -7.18
N PRO A 6 29.12 17.52 -7.86
CA PRO A 6 29.05 16.08 -8.11
C PRO A 6 29.33 15.21 -6.88
N ASN A 7 29.83 15.78 -5.77
CA ASN A 7 30.11 15.05 -4.54
C ASN A 7 29.11 15.35 -3.40
N ASP A 8 28.12 16.21 -3.66
CA ASP A 8 27.08 16.54 -2.69
C ASP A 8 26.10 15.36 -2.54
N LYS A 9 26.03 14.81 -1.31
CA LYS A 9 25.22 13.63 -1.00
C LYS A 9 23.72 13.93 -1.06
N ASP A 10 23.29 15.08 -0.55
CA ASP A 10 21.88 15.48 -0.53
C ASP A 10 21.37 15.73 -1.96
N ALA A 11 22.18 16.39 -2.78
CA ALA A 11 21.86 16.63 -4.19
C ALA A 11 21.69 15.32 -4.97
N LYS A 12 22.55 14.32 -4.72
CA LYS A 12 22.44 12.99 -5.34
C LYS A 12 21.17 12.26 -4.92
N LEU A 13 20.86 12.25 -3.61
CA LEU A 13 19.70 11.57 -3.06
C LEU A 13 18.39 12.14 -3.65
N LYS A 14 18.25 13.47 -3.62
CA LYS A 14 17.08 14.15 -4.19
C LYS A 14 16.96 13.91 -5.69
N TYR A 15 18.07 13.92 -6.43
CA TYR A 15 18.06 13.61 -7.85
C TYR A 15 17.59 12.18 -8.12
N GLN A 16 18.09 11.20 -7.36
CA GLN A 16 17.72 9.80 -7.53
C GLN A 16 16.23 9.56 -7.26
N GLU A 17 15.67 10.13 -6.19
CA GLU A 17 14.24 10.01 -5.91
C GLU A 17 13.37 10.67 -6.98
N CYS A 18 13.72 11.90 -7.39
CA CYS A 18 13.02 12.56 -8.49
C CYS A 18 13.10 11.74 -9.78
N HIS A 19 14.27 11.21 -10.12
CA HIS A 19 14.47 10.41 -11.31
C HIS A 19 13.68 9.10 -11.28
N ARG A 20 13.59 8.45 -10.11
CA ARG A 20 12.75 7.25 -9.89
C ARG A 20 11.28 7.53 -10.17
N ILE A 21 10.74 8.60 -9.57
CA ILE A 21 9.34 9.01 -9.75
C ILE A 21 9.06 9.41 -11.21
N VAL A 22 9.97 10.14 -11.85
CA VAL A 22 9.82 10.54 -13.26
C VAL A 22 9.76 9.31 -14.18
N LYS A 23 10.63 8.31 -13.96
CA LYS A 23 10.60 7.05 -14.72
C LYS A 23 9.32 6.28 -14.50
N GLN A 24 8.87 6.15 -13.26
CA GLN A 24 7.59 5.50 -12.93
C GLN A 24 6.43 6.19 -13.67
N LYS A 25 6.32 7.51 -13.58
CA LYS A 25 5.28 8.30 -14.27
C LYS A 25 5.37 8.23 -15.80
N ALA A 26 6.57 8.09 -16.36
CA ALA A 26 6.76 7.95 -17.80
C ALA A 26 6.29 6.57 -18.27
N PHE A 27 6.59 5.53 -17.50
CA PHE A 27 6.10 4.18 -17.77
C PHE A 27 4.59 4.10 -17.63
N GLU A 28 4.01 4.58 -16.52
CA GLU A 28 2.57 4.65 -16.29
C GLU A 28 1.84 5.34 -17.45
N ARG A 29 2.39 6.45 -17.97
CA ARG A 29 1.83 7.15 -19.13
C ARG A 29 1.98 6.38 -20.45
N ALA A 30 3.09 5.66 -20.62
CA ALA A 30 3.32 4.87 -21.84
C ALA A 30 2.38 3.65 -21.93
N ILE A 31 1.98 3.08 -20.80
CA ILE A 31 1.04 1.95 -20.73
C ILE A 31 -0.41 2.35 -20.46
N ALA A 32 -0.69 3.65 -20.33
CA ALA A 32 -2.04 4.14 -20.10
C ALA A 32 -2.89 3.99 -21.37
N SER A 33 -3.76 2.98 -21.40
CA SER A 33 -4.84 2.84 -22.38
C SER A 33 -6.09 3.58 -21.91
N ASP A 34 -6.95 4.01 -22.85
CA ASP A 34 -8.29 4.60 -22.57
C ASP A 34 -9.31 3.58 -22.01
N GLU A 35 -8.82 2.44 -21.52
CA GLU A 35 -9.67 1.40 -20.95
C GLU A 35 -10.21 1.87 -19.60
N HIS A 36 -11.51 1.64 -19.37
CA HIS A 36 -12.19 1.97 -18.12
C HIS A 36 -11.31 1.61 -16.93
N LYS A 37 -11.00 2.60 -16.08
CA LYS A 37 -10.23 2.42 -14.84
C LYS A 37 -10.99 1.42 -13.96
N ARG A 38 -10.74 0.13 -14.15
CA ARG A 38 -11.23 -0.92 -13.27
C ARG A 38 -10.66 -0.62 -11.89
N SER A 39 -11.49 -0.77 -10.86
CA SER A 39 -11.03 -0.56 -9.51
C SER A 39 -9.89 -1.54 -9.24
N VAL A 40 -8.89 -1.13 -8.46
CA VAL A 40 -7.85 -2.06 -7.99
C VAL A 40 -8.47 -3.26 -7.26
N VAL A 41 -9.64 -3.06 -6.65
CA VAL A 41 -10.43 -4.12 -6.01
C VAL A 41 -10.85 -5.19 -7.02
N ASP A 42 -11.19 -4.82 -8.26
CA ASP A 42 -11.65 -5.75 -9.30
C ASP A 42 -10.52 -6.68 -9.79
N SER A 43 -9.26 -6.31 -9.53
CA SER A 43 -8.09 -7.13 -9.83
C SER A 43 -7.61 -7.97 -8.64
N LEU A 44 -8.18 -7.76 -7.45
CA LEU A 44 -7.80 -8.45 -6.23
C LEU A 44 -8.84 -9.52 -5.91
N ASP A 45 -8.42 -10.78 -5.92
CA ASP A 45 -9.23 -11.87 -5.40
C ASP A 45 -9.11 -11.92 -3.87
N ILE A 46 -10.01 -11.21 -3.20
CA ILE A 46 -10.04 -11.11 -1.72
C ILE A 46 -10.54 -12.42 -1.10
N GLU A 47 -11.34 -13.21 -1.82
CA GLU A 47 -11.92 -14.46 -1.32
C GLU A 47 -10.85 -15.54 -1.17
N SER A 48 -9.92 -15.64 -2.13
CA SER A 48 -8.81 -16.60 -2.07
C SER A 48 -7.67 -16.21 -1.12
N MET A 49 -7.62 -14.97 -0.64
CA MET A 49 -6.64 -14.59 0.39
C MET A 49 -6.95 -15.32 1.69
N THR A 50 -6.04 -16.15 2.17
CA THR A 50 -6.12 -16.77 3.50
C THR A 50 -5.44 -15.85 4.51
N ILE A 51 -6.05 -15.68 5.68
CA ILE A 51 -5.37 -15.10 6.84
C ILE A 51 -4.50 -16.21 7.41
N GLU A 52 -3.20 -15.97 7.61
CA GLU A 52 -2.31 -16.98 8.17
C GLU A 52 -2.73 -17.35 9.60
N ASP A 53 -2.54 -18.61 9.99
CA ASP A 53 -2.98 -19.12 11.30
C ASP A 53 -2.28 -18.41 12.47
N GLU A 54 -1.07 -17.89 12.23
CA GLU A 54 -0.30 -17.10 13.21
C GLU A 54 -0.85 -15.68 13.41
N TYR A 55 -1.81 -15.22 12.58
CA TYR A 55 -2.40 -13.89 12.72
C TYR A 55 -3.37 -13.82 13.90
N SER A 56 -2.89 -13.19 14.97
CA SER A 56 -3.60 -12.93 16.23
C SER A 56 -4.22 -11.53 16.32
N GLY A 57 -4.32 -10.82 15.20
CA GLY A 57 -4.92 -9.47 15.15
C GLY A 57 -6.44 -9.49 14.92
N PRO A 58 -7.06 -8.29 14.84
CA PRO A 58 -8.50 -8.14 14.64
C PRO A 58 -8.97 -8.77 13.33
N LYS A 59 -10.03 -9.58 13.39
CA LYS A 59 -10.66 -10.23 12.24
C LYS A 59 -12.09 -9.74 12.08
N LEU A 60 -12.54 -9.53 10.84
CA LEU A 60 -13.94 -9.18 10.57
C LEU A 60 -14.83 -10.41 10.82
N GLU A 61 -15.86 -10.24 11.63
CA GLU A 61 -16.89 -11.26 11.83
C GLU A 61 -17.88 -11.18 10.66
N GLU A 62 -17.99 -12.26 9.88
CA GLU A 62 -18.86 -12.33 8.69
C GLU A 62 -18.64 -11.19 7.66
N GLY A 63 -17.41 -10.65 7.60
CA GLY A 63 -17.08 -9.52 6.73
C GLY A 63 -17.72 -8.18 7.16
N ARG A 64 -18.26 -8.10 8.38
CA ARG A 64 -18.87 -6.87 8.90
C ARG A 64 -17.98 -6.22 9.96
N VAL A 65 -17.97 -4.89 9.94
CA VAL A 65 -17.30 -4.10 10.97
C VAL A 65 -18.19 -4.06 12.21
N THR A 66 -17.69 -4.59 13.32
CA THR A 66 -18.35 -4.60 14.62
C THR A 66 -17.66 -3.66 15.61
N LEU A 67 -18.35 -3.32 16.71
CA LEU A 67 -17.77 -2.47 17.76
C LEU A 67 -16.58 -3.16 18.45
N SER A 68 -16.63 -4.48 18.64
CA SER A 68 -15.53 -5.29 19.19
C SER A 68 -14.30 -5.18 18.28
N PHE A 69 -14.48 -5.42 16.98
CA PHE A 69 -13.42 -5.28 15.98
C PHE A 69 -12.76 -3.90 16.02
N MET A 70 -13.55 -2.82 16.08
CA MET A 70 -13.01 -1.46 16.12
C MET A 70 -12.19 -1.18 17.38
N LYS A 71 -12.61 -1.69 18.54
CA LYS A 71 -11.86 -1.56 19.79
C LYS A 71 -10.53 -2.31 19.73
N GLU A 72 -10.53 -3.52 19.19
CA GLU A 72 -9.33 -4.31 18.99
C GLU A 72 -8.39 -3.67 17.96
N LEU A 73 -8.93 -3.12 16.87
CA LEU A 73 -8.16 -2.43 15.84
C LEU A 73 -7.45 -1.19 16.39
N MET A 74 -8.15 -0.38 17.19
CA MET A 74 -7.54 0.78 17.84
C MET A 74 -6.38 0.36 18.75
N GLN A 75 -6.56 -0.72 19.54
CA GLN A 75 -5.48 -1.25 20.38
C GLN A 75 -4.33 -1.82 19.54
N TRP A 76 -4.63 -2.52 18.45
CA TRP A 76 -3.64 -3.09 17.54
C TRP A 76 -2.74 -2.02 16.90
N TYR A 77 -3.34 -0.90 16.47
CA TYR A 77 -2.61 0.25 15.95
C TYR A 77 -1.86 1.02 17.04
N LYS A 78 -2.40 1.09 18.26
CA LYS A 78 -1.69 1.65 19.41
C LYS A 78 -0.40 0.88 19.69
N ASP A 79 -0.43 -0.43 19.52
CA ASP A 79 0.73 -1.33 19.65
C ASP A 79 1.63 -1.35 18.38
N GLN A 80 1.38 -0.44 17.42
CA GLN A 80 2.11 -0.33 16.15
C GLN A 80 2.08 -1.60 15.28
N LYS A 81 1.05 -2.43 15.43
CA LYS A 81 0.88 -3.64 14.64
C LYS A 81 0.06 -3.36 13.38
N LYS A 82 0.18 -4.21 12.37
CA LYS A 82 -0.48 -4.03 11.06
C LYS A 82 -1.74 -4.88 10.95
N LEU A 83 -2.82 -4.30 10.42
CA LEU A 83 -4.03 -5.05 10.07
C LEU A 83 -3.73 -5.97 8.89
N HIS A 84 -4.32 -7.17 8.90
CA HIS A 84 -4.15 -8.11 7.79
C HIS A 84 -4.76 -7.55 6.50
N ARG A 85 -4.12 -7.81 5.34
CA ARG A 85 -4.51 -7.24 4.04
C ARG A 85 -5.93 -7.64 3.64
N LYS A 86 -6.32 -8.89 3.89
CA LYS A 86 -7.70 -9.38 3.66
C LYS A 86 -8.74 -8.47 4.35
N CYS A 87 -8.58 -8.22 5.65
CA CYS A 87 -9.50 -7.38 6.42
C CYS A 87 -9.50 -5.90 5.98
N ALA A 88 -8.46 -5.44 5.26
CA ALA A 88 -8.34 -4.06 4.81
C ALA A 88 -8.99 -3.81 3.43
N TYR A 89 -9.09 -4.85 2.60
CA TYR A 89 -9.67 -4.76 1.25
C TYR A 89 -11.10 -5.30 1.16
N GLN A 90 -11.51 -6.09 2.15
CA GLN A 90 -12.88 -6.61 2.30
C GLN A 90 -13.83 -5.52 2.81
#